data_AF-A0A534NNG7-F1
#
_entry.id   AF-A0A534NNG7-F1
#
_cell.length_a   1.000
_cell.length_b   1.000
_cell.length_c   1.000
_cell.angle_alpha   90.00
_cell.angle_beta   90.00
_cell.angle_gamma   90.00
#
_symmetry.space_group_name_H-M   'P 1'
#
loop_
_entity.id
_entity.type
_entity.pdbx_description
1 polymer ?
#
loop_
_entity_poly.entity_id
_entity_poly.type
_entity_poly.pdbx_seq_one_letter_code
_entity_poly.pdbx_strand_id
1 'polypeptide(L)'
;MATRSQLRKPIEKARTVDPRPITGRESPHDLLQHAFGAYVGRQERTAYELMRRSIREDCSIFLTLSGAMTPAGLHQSCLIPLIERGIVSALTTTGANLYHDAHRIIGHAIREVNPNAGDLQLRLARVIRIYDLGFWEEALLDTDKLFSALMQAPDYQRKMTTPEF
;
A
#
# COMPACT_ATOMS: atom_id res chain seq x y z
N MET A 1 20.25 -31.53 -28.53
CA MET A 1 20.04 -30.06 -28.41
C MET A 1 18.71 -29.70 -29.04
N ALA A 2 17.98 -28.73 -28.49
CA ALA A 2 16.73 -28.25 -29.08
C ALA A 2 16.98 -27.59 -30.45
N THR A 3 16.08 -27.81 -31.41
CA THR A 3 16.17 -27.23 -32.76
C THR A 3 15.81 -25.74 -32.73
N ARG A 4 16.30 -24.96 -33.71
CA ARG A 4 15.94 -23.54 -33.89
C ARG A 4 14.42 -23.34 -33.97
N SER A 5 13.69 -24.26 -34.63
CA SER A 5 12.22 -24.23 -34.69
C SER A 5 11.60 -24.39 -33.30
N GLN A 6 12.06 -25.38 -32.52
CA GLN A 6 11.58 -25.57 -31.14
C GLN A 6 11.82 -24.34 -30.26
N LEU A 7 12.96 -23.65 -30.44
CA LEU A 7 13.32 -22.45 -29.69
C LEU A 7 12.54 -21.19 -30.10
N ARG A 8 12.02 -21.11 -31.33
CA ARG A 8 11.24 -19.94 -31.82
C ARG A 8 9.76 -19.98 -31.43
N LYS A 9 9.19 -21.18 -31.28
CA LYS A 9 7.76 -21.38 -30.96
C LYS A 9 7.24 -20.54 -29.77
N PRO A 10 7.98 -20.34 -28.66
CA PRO A 10 7.49 -19.50 -27.56
C PRO A 10 7.31 -18.02 -27.95
N ILE A 11 8.23 -17.47 -28.76
CA ILE A 11 8.17 -16.08 -29.23
C ILE A 11 7.03 -15.90 -30.23
N GLU A 12 6.84 -16.86 -31.13
CA GLU A 12 5.74 -16.85 -32.11
C GLU A 12 4.34 -16.86 -31.45
N LYS A 13 4.25 -17.42 -30.23
CA LYS A 13 3.03 -17.42 -29.41
C LYS A 13 2.95 -16.23 -28.44
N ALA A 14 4.02 -15.44 -28.31
CA ALA A 14 4.05 -14.33 -27.38
C ALA A 14 3.11 -13.22 -27.87
N ARG A 15 2.56 -12.47 -26.92
CA ARG A 15 1.72 -11.32 -27.22
C ARG A 15 2.51 -10.28 -28.02
N THR A 16 1.99 -9.89 -29.18
CA THR A 16 2.49 -8.74 -29.94
C THR A 16 2.34 -7.46 -29.12
N VAL A 17 3.41 -6.66 -29.08
CA VAL A 17 3.39 -5.35 -28.42
C VAL A 17 2.84 -4.34 -29.43
N ASP A 18 1.54 -4.10 -29.36
CA ASP A 18 0.81 -3.18 -30.25
C ASP A 18 -0.12 -2.27 -29.41
N PRO A 19 0.44 -1.25 -28.74
CA PRO A 19 -0.36 -0.34 -27.92
C PRO A 19 -1.16 0.62 -28.80
N ARG A 20 -2.44 0.77 -28.50
CA ARG A 20 -3.30 1.79 -29.11
C ARG A 20 -3.01 3.18 -28.51
N PRO A 21 -3.19 4.28 -29.28
CA PRO A 21 -3.08 5.63 -28.75
C PRO A 21 -4.03 5.86 -27.56
N ILE A 22 -3.55 6.55 -26.52
CA ILE A 22 -4.36 6.94 -25.36
C ILE A 22 -5.10 8.23 -25.71
N THR A 23 -6.44 8.19 -25.67
CA THR A 23 -7.30 9.31 -26.03
C THR A 23 -7.91 10.03 -24.83
N GLY A 24 -7.75 9.46 -23.62
CA GLY A 24 -8.37 9.95 -22.40
C GLY A 24 -9.80 9.45 -22.19
N ARG A 25 -10.28 8.54 -23.05
CA ARG A 25 -11.61 7.91 -22.98
C ARG A 25 -11.56 6.48 -22.42
N GLU A 26 -10.37 5.92 -22.29
CA GLU A 26 -10.12 4.56 -21.85
C GLU A 26 -10.39 4.42 -20.34
N SER A 27 -10.95 3.29 -19.92
CA SER A 27 -11.02 2.97 -18.50
C SER A 27 -9.64 2.62 -17.96
N PRO A 28 -9.41 2.67 -16.63
CA PRO A 28 -8.18 2.17 -16.02
C PRO A 28 -7.88 0.70 -16.39
N HIS A 29 -8.92 -0.13 -16.53
CA HIS A 29 -8.79 -1.51 -16.99
C HIS A 29 -8.20 -1.58 -18.41
N ASP A 30 -8.76 -0.79 -19.33
CA ASP A 30 -8.30 -0.75 -20.72
C ASP A 30 -6.83 -0.32 -20.79
N LEU A 31 -6.47 0.76 -20.07
CA LEU A 31 -5.11 1.26 -20.01
C LEU A 31 -4.14 0.16 -19.55
N LEU A 32 -4.39 -0.48 -18.41
CA LEU A 32 -3.55 -1.57 -17.91
C LEU A 32 -3.44 -2.72 -18.91
N GLN A 33 -4.52 -3.06 -19.61
CA GLN A 33 -4.50 -4.13 -20.59
C GLN A 33 -3.65 -3.83 -21.82
N HIS A 34 -3.70 -2.63 -22.41
CA HIS A 34 -3.04 -2.35 -23.70
C HIS A 34 -1.86 -1.37 -23.67
N ALA A 35 -1.81 -0.42 -22.74
CA ALA A 35 -0.79 0.64 -22.73
C ALA A 35 0.47 0.24 -21.93
N PHE A 36 0.36 -0.76 -21.04
CA PHE A 36 1.41 -1.18 -20.12
C PHE A 36 2.22 -2.35 -20.73
N GLY A 37 2.88 -2.08 -21.86
CA GLY A 37 3.47 -3.10 -22.74
C GLY A 37 4.83 -3.65 -22.32
N ALA A 38 5.66 -2.90 -21.58
CA ALA A 38 7.05 -3.25 -21.27
C ALA A 38 7.53 -2.69 -19.91
N TYR A 39 8.70 -3.13 -19.47
CA TYR A 39 9.38 -2.69 -18.23
C TYR A 39 8.48 -2.75 -16.99
N VAL A 40 8.57 -1.75 -16.11
CA VAL A 40 7.73 -1.62 -14.91
C VAL A 40 6.25 -1.58 -15.28
N GLY A 41 5.87 -0.97 -16.42
CA GLY A 41 4.49 -0.99 -16.88
C GLY A 41 3.95 -2.42 -17.07
N ARG A 42 4.71 -3.31 -17.71
CA ARG A 42 4.30 -4.73 -17.86
C ARG A 42 4.16 -5.43 -16.50
N GLN A 43 4.98 -5.08 -15.52
CA GLN A 43 4.88 -5.63 -14.17
C GLN A 43 3.56 -5.20 -13.52
N GLU A 44 3.19 -3.91 -13.60
CA GLU A 44 1.90 -3.41 -13.12
C GLU A 44 0.70 -4.11 -13.77
N ARG A 45 0.73 -4.28 -15.10
CA ARG A 45 -0.31 -5.05 -15.80
C ARG A 45 -0.40 -6.49 -15.28
N THR A 46 0.74 -7.13 -15.10
CA THR A 46 0.80 -8.52 -14.62
C THR A 46 0.24 -8.63 -13.20
N ALA A 47 0.57 -7.69 -12.32
CA ALA A 47 0.04 -7.63 -10.95
C ALA A 47 -1.48 -7.43 -10.95
N TYR A 48 -1.99 -6.52 -11.79
CA TYR A 48 -3.42 -6.31 -11.97
C TYR A 48 -4.16 -7.56 -12.47
N GLU A 49 -3.62 -8.23 -13.50
CA GLU A 49 -4.19 -9.46 -14.04
C GLU A 49 -4.18 -10.61 -13.03
N LEU A 50 -3.09 -10.74 -12.27
CA LEU A 50 -2.96 -11.74 -11.22
C LEU A 50 -3.98 -11.51 -10.11
N MET A 51 -4.06 -10.28 -9.57
CA MET A 51 -5.01 -9.95 -8.51
C MET A 51 -6.45 -10.21 -8.96
N ARG A 52 -6.82 -9.76 -10.17
CA ARG A 52 -8.16 -9.97 -10.73
C ARG A 52 -8.47 -11.45 -10.93
N ARG A 53 -7.48 -12.25 -11.36
CA ARG A 53 -7.62 -13.69 -11.49
C ARG A 53 -7.80 -14.35 -10.13
N SER A 54 -7.00 -13.99 -9.13
CA SER A 54 -7.11 -14.51 -7.75
C SER A 54 -8.49 -14.27 -7.15
N ILE A 55 -9.07 -13.08 -7.36
CA ILE A 55 -10.44 -12.77 -6.93
C ILE A 55 -11.46 -13.65 -7.65
N ARG A 56 -11.35 -13.81 -8.98
CA ARG A 56 -12.27 -14.62 -9.77
C ARG A 56 -12.20 -16.11 -9.44
N GLU A 57 -11.01 -16.60 -9.09
CA GLU A 57 -10.74 -17.98 -8.71
C GLU A 57 -10.95 -18.24 -7.20
N ASP A 58 -11.52 -17.28 -6.46
CA ASP A 58 -11.82 -17.36 -5.02
C ASP A 58 -10.61 -17.80 -4.17
N CYS A 59 -9.43 -17.27 -4.51
CA CYS A 59 -8.20 -17.57 -3.79
C CYS A 59 -8.17 -16.84 -2.44
N SER A 60 -7.56 -17.46 -1.42
CA SER A 60 -7.21 -16.76 -0.18
C SER A 60 -6.08 -15.77 -0.43
N ILE A 61 -6.28 -14.51 -0.08
CA ILE A 61 -5.33 -13.42 -0.32
C ILE A 61 -4.70 -13.00 1.01
N PHE A 62 -3.41 -13.28 1.15
CA PHE A 62 -2.58 -12.84 2.27
C PHE A 62 -1.87 -11.55 1.86
N LEU A 63 -2.28 -10.43 2.42
CA LEU A 63 -1.70 -9.13 2.14
C LEU A 63 -0.60 -8.81 3.15
N THR A 64 0.57 -8.40 2.65
CA THR A 64 1.69 -7.97 3.50
C THR A 64 2.09 -6.55 3.16
N LEU A 65 2.18 -5.67 4.16
CA LEU A 65 2.49 -4.26 3.97
C LEU A 65 3.59 -3.81 4.93
N SER A 66 4.62 -3.17 4.41
CA SER A 66 5.69 -2.56 5.20
C SER A 66 5.84 -1.08 4.83
N GLY A 67 6.61 -0.34 5.63
CA GLY A 67 6.80 1.09 5.44
C GLY A 67 5.56 1.92 5.81
N ALA A 68 5.51 3.14 5.29
CA ALA A 68 4.54 4.17 5.68
C ALA A 68 3.32 4.22 4.76
N MET A 69 2.55 3.13 4.73
CA MET A 69 1.38 3.01 3.85
C MET A 69 0.17 3.78 4.39
N THR A 70 -0.05 3.75 5.71
CA THR A 70 -1.15 4.53 6.31
C THR A 70 -0.86 6.03 6.31
N PRO A 71 0.37 6.55 6.59
CA PRO A 71 0.70 7.95 6.33
C PRO A 71 0.38 8.42 4.91
N ALA A 72 0.71 7.61 3.91
CA ALA A 72 0.46 7.90 2.50
C ALA A 72 -1.02 7.78 2.08
N GLY A 73 -1.93 7.45 2.99
CA GLY A 73 -3.37 7.38 2.69
C GLY A 73 -3.82 6.09 2.00
N LEU A 74 -2.93 5.08 1.81
CA LEU A 74 -3.28 3.85 1.09
C LEU A 74 -4.35 3.02 1.81
N HIS A 75 -4.38 3.08 3.14
CA HIS A 75 -5.45 2.52 3.95
C HIS A 75 -6.84 3.00 3.51
N GLN A 76 -7.02 4.32 3.35
CA GLN A 76 -8.28 4.92 2.93
C GLN A 76 -8.58 4.63 1.45
N SER A 77 -7.58 4.78 0.58
CA SER A 77 -7.82 4.75 -0.87
C SER A 77 -8.05 3.35 -1.42
N CYS A 78 -7.43 2.32 -0.84
CA CYS A 78 -7.54 0.96 -1.36
C CYS A 78 -7.63 -0.15 -0.30
N LEU A 79 -6.91 -0.08 0.83
CA LEU A 79 -6.87 -1.22 1.74
C LEU A 79 -8.21 -1.46 2.46
N ILE A 80 -8.81 -0.42 3.03
CA ILE A 80 -10.12 -0.51 3.71
C ILE A 80 -11.18 -1.03 2.73
N PRO A 81 -11.35 -0.45 1.51
CA PRO A 81 -12.29 -1.01 0.53
C PRO A 81 -12.05 -2.48 0.17
N LEU A 82 -10.80 -2.94 0.11
CA LEU A 82 -10.48 -4.34 -0.18
C LEU A 82 -10.83 -5.26 1.01
N ILE A 83 -10.56 -4.83 2.24
CA ILE A 83 -10.90 -5.56 3.47
C ILE A 83 -12.42 -5.65 3.64
N GLU A 84 -13.14 -4.54 3.52
CA GLU A 84 -14.61 -4.50 3.67
C GLU A 84 -15.34 -5.36 2.63
N ARG A 85 -14.76 -5.52 1.44
CA ARG A 85 -15.28 -6.41 0.38
C ARG A 85 -14.91 -7.88 0.57
N GLY A 86 -14.21 -8.23 1.65
CA GLY A 86 -13.76 -9.59 1.93
C GLY A 86 -12.67 -10.09 0.97
N ILE A 87 -12.00 -9.19 0.24
CA ILE A 87 -10.95 -9.58 -0.72
C ILE A 87 -9.68 -9.99 0.02
N VAL A 88 -9.36 -9.35 1.15
CA VAL A 88 -8.17 -9.68 1.95
C VAL A 88 -8.56 -10.71 3.01
N SER A 89 -7.93 -11.89 2.98
CA SER A 89 -8.18 -12.97 3.94
C SER A 89 -7.36 -12.81 5.22
N ALA A 90 -6.14 -12.29 5.10
CA ALA A 90 -5.28 -11.99 6.24
C ALA A 90 -4.34 -10.83 5.90
N LEU A 91 -4.05 -9.98 6.88
CA LEU A 91 -3.15 -8.84 6.75
C LEU A 91 -1.98 -8.98 7.73
N THR A 92 -0.76 -8.88 7.21
CA THR A 92 0.46 -8.73 8.02
C THR A 92 1.03 -7.34 7.76
N THR A 93 1.24 -6.56 8.81
CA THR A 93 1.87 -5.25 8.68
C THR A 93 2.79 -4.92 9.85
N THR A 94 3.55 -3.84 9.72
CA THR A 94 4.36 -3.29 10.81
C THR A 94 3.49 -2.46 11.75
N GLY A 95 3.86 -2.39 13.03
CA GLY A 95 3.14 -1.57 14.03
C GLY A 95 3.09 -0.09 13.66
N ALA A 96 4.02 0.41 12.85
CA ALA A 96 4.02 1.78 12.34
C ALA A 96 2.75 2.11 11.53
N ASN A 97 2.22 1.18 10.73
CA ASN A 97 0.99 1.45 9.99
C ASN A 97 -0.20 1.61 10.94
N LEU A 98 -0.31 0.76 11.95
CA LEU A 98 -1.38 0.85 12.95
C LEU A 98 -1.25 2.13 13.80
N TYR A 99 -0.03 2.45 14.23
CA TYR A 99 0.26 3.62 15.04
C TYR A 99 0.01 4.94 14.30
N HIS A 100 0.43 5.05 13.03
CA HIS A 100 0.17 6.24 12.23
C HIS A 100 -1.29 6.39 11.79
N ASP A 101 -2.04 5.30 11.72
CA ASP A 101 -3.48 5.37 11.49
C ASP A 101 -4.20 6.01 12.68
N ALA A 102 -3.76 5.68 13.91
CA ALA A 102 -4.29 6.27 15.13
C ALA A 102 -4.15 7.80 15.18
N HIS A 103 -3.08 8.38 14.61
CA HIS A 103 -2.92 9.84 14.52
C HIS A 103 -4.15 10.52 13.90
N ARG A 104 -4.71 9.92 12.85
CA ARG A 104 -5.89 10.46 12.17
C ARG A 104 -7.16 10.31 12.99
N ILE A 105 -7.29 9.19 13.70
CA ILE A 105 -8.43 8.93 14.59
C ILE A 105 -8.52 9.99 15.68
N ILE A 106 -7.37 10.43 16.23
CA ILE A 106 -7.31 11.47 17.25
C ILE A 106 -7.21 12.91 16.69
N GLY A 107 -7.47 13.09 15.38
CA GLY A 107 -7.63 14.41 14.77
C GLY A 107 -6.36 15.07 14.24
N HIS A 108 -5.21 14.38 14.24
CA HIS A 108 -3.98 14.91 13.65
C HIS A 108 -3.97 14.73 12.13
N ALA A 109 -3.49 15.76 11.43
CA ALA A 109 -3.37 15.77 9.98
C ALA A 109 -1.92 15.48 9.55
N ILE A 110 -1.79 14.67 8.49
CA ILE A 110 -0.53 14.43 7.78
C ILE A 110 -0.54 15.30 6.51
N ARG A 111 0.58 15.97 6.25
CA ARG A 111 0.74 16.96 5.18
C ARG A 111 1.92 16.60 4.29
N GLU A 112 1.87 17.01 3.03
CA GLU A 112 3.04 16.95 2.16
C GLU A 112 4.11 17.94 2.63
N VAL A 113 5.38 17.54 2.56
CA VAL A 113 6.55 18.37 2.86
C VAL A 113 7.61 18.20 1.78
N ASN A 114 8.42 19.23 1.56
CA ASN A 114 9.54 19.12 0.64
C ASN A 114 10.62 18.19 1.24
N PRO A 115 10.95 17.05 0.61
CA PRO A 115 11.94 16.12 1.13
C PRO A 115 13.36 16.71 1.20
N ASN A 116 13.61 17.84 0.53
CA ASN A 116 14.89 18.55 0.47
C ASN A 116 14.93 19.81 1.35
N ALA A 117 13.93 20.07 2.19
CA ALA A 117 13.87 21.29 3.03
C ALA A 117 14.92 21.33 4.16
N GLY A 118 15.55 20.18 4.46
CA GLY A 118 16.53 20.05 5.54
C GLY A 118 15.88 19.85 6.92
N ASP A 119 16.43 18.90 7.68
CA ASP A 119 15.79 18.40 8.90
C ASP A 119 15.91 19.35 10.10
N LEU A 120 16.87 20.27 10.08
CA LEU A 120 17.09 21.21 11.18
C LEU A 120 15.87 22.13 11.39
N GLN A 121 15.33 22.68 10.30
CA GLN A 121 14.18 23.59 10.39
C GLN A 121 12.93 22.86 10.86
N LEU A 122 12.69 21.65 10.34
CA LEU A 122 11.58 20.80 10.76
C LEU A 122 11.70 20.44 12.24
N ARG A 123 12.91 20.08 12.70
CA ARG A 123 13.15 19.79 14.12
C ARG A 123 12.89 21.00 15.00
N LEU A 124 13.37 22.19 14.64
CA LEU A 124 13.12 23.42 15.40
C LEU A 124 11.63 23.78 15.43
N ALA A 125 10.90 23.48 14.35
CA ALA A 125 9.45 23.67 14.25
C ALA A 125 8.63 22.52 14.88
N ARG A 126 9.28 21.51 15.48
CA ARG A 126 8.64 20.31 16.05
C ARG A 126 7.74 19.60 15.03
N VAL A 127 8.24 19.47 13.80
CA VAL A 127 7.63 18.70 12.72
C VAL A 127 8.37 17.38 12.55
N ILE A 128 7.65 16.28 12.64
CA ILE A 128 8.14 14.94 12.32
C ILE A 128 7.84 14.68 10.85
N ARG A 129 8.79 14.09 10.12
CA ARG A 129 8.60 13.72 8.72
C ARG A 129 8.85 12.26 8.44
N ILE A 130 8.15 11.76 7.43
CA ILE A 130 8.36 10.47 6.79
C ILE A 130 8.56 10.75 5.31
N TYR A 131 9.83 10.83 4.89
CA TYR A 131 10.22 11.27 3.55
C TYR A 131 9.61 12.63 3.17
N ASP A 132 8.57 12.64 2.34
CA ASP A 132 7.83 13.79 1.81
C ASP A 132 6.46 14.00 2.49
N LEU A 133 6.22 13.32 3.62
CA LEU A 133 5.08 13.53 4.50
C LEU A 133 5.54 14.12 5.84
N GLY A 134 4.72 14.96 6.48
CA GLY A 134 5.02 15.55 7.77
C GLY A 134 3.79 15.82 8.63
N PHE A 135 4.00 15.86 9.94
CA PHE A 135 2.99 16.11 10.96
C PHE A 135 3.62 16.72 12.21
N TRP A 136 2.81 17.35 13.06
CA TRP A 136 3.27 17.96 14.31
C TRP A 136 3.72 16.88 15.31
N GLU A 137 4.77 17.15 16.07
CA GLU A 137 5.28 16.23 17.10
C GLU A 137 4.21 15.82 18.11
N GLU A 138 3.25 16.71 18.39
CA GLU A 138 2.07 16.46 19.22
C GLU A 138 1.29 15.20 18.78
N ALA A 139 1.30 14.85 17.49
CA ALA A 139 0.65 13.63 17.01
C ALA A 139 1.23 12.37 17.64
N LEU A 140 2.55 12.30 17.84
CA LEU A 140 3.20 11.18 18.54
C LEU A 140 2.80 11.18 20.02
N LEU A 141 2.93 12.34 20.68
CA LEU A 141 2.70 12.47 22.11
C LEU A 141 1.25 12.16 22.50
N ASP A 142 0.27 12.62 21.72
CA ASP A 142 -1.13 12.36 22.00
C ASP A 142 -1.53 10.92 21.67
N THR A 143 -0.90 10.32 20.65
CA THR A 143 -1.09 8.89 20.34
C THR A 143 -0.53 8.01 21.46
N ASP A 144 0.63 8.38 22.02
CA ASP A 144 1.22 7.69 23.17
C ASP A 144 0.33 7.80 24.41
N LYS A 145 -0.30 8.97 24.66
CA LYS A 145 -1.29 9.12 25.74
C LYS A 145 -2.49 8.21 25.53
N LEU A 146 -3.01 8.13 24.29
CA LEU A 146 -4.14 7.24 23.95
C LEU A 146 -3.77 5.78 24.26
N PHE A 147 -2.67 5.28 23.72
CA PHE A 147 -2.28 3.88 23.93
C PHE A 147 -1.91 3.60 25.39
N SER A 148 -1.26 4.54 26.08
CA SER A 148 -0.98 4.40 27.51
C SER A 148 -2.26 4.24 28.34
N ALA A 149 -3.31 5.00 28.01
CA ALA A 149 -4.61 4.89 28.68
C ALA A 149 -5.31 3.58 28.35
N LEU A 150 -5.33 3.17 27.07
CA LEU A 150 -5.92 1.90 26.63
C LEU A 150 -5.24 0.71 27.30
N MET A 151 -3.90 0.69 27.30
CA MET A 151 -3.12 -0.40 27.88
C MET A 151 -3.33 -0.56 29.38
N GLN A 152 -3.77 0.48 30.12
CA GLN A 152 -4.10 0.38 31.54
C GLN A 152 -5.48 -0.24 31.80
N ALA A 153 -6.34 -0.38 30.79
CA ALA A 153 -7.66 -0.97 30.96
C ALA A 153 -7.56 -2.49 31.25
N PRO A 154 -8.53 -3.06 32.00
CA PRO A 154 -8.49 -4.47 32.42
C PRO A 154 -8.30 -5.47 31.28
N ASP A 155 -8.87 -5.20 30.10
CA ASP A 155 -8.81 -6.10 28.94
C ASP A 155 -7.37 -6.31 28.41
N TYR A 156 -6.47 -5.35 28.67
CA TYR A 156 -5.07 -5.37 28.28
C TYR A 156 -4.13 -5.87 29.39
N GLN A 157 -4.65 -6.16 30.59
CA GLN A 157 -3.87 -6.67 31.72
C GLN A 157 -3.69 -8.19 31.67
N ARG A 158 -3.47 -8.75 30.48
CA ARG A 158 -3.25 -10.17 30.24
C ARG A 158 -2.19 -10.38 29.15
N LYS A 159 -1.66 -11.60 29.04
CA LYS A 159 -0.84 -11.98 27.90
C LYS A 159 -1.71 -12.03 26.64
N MET A 160 -1.21 -11.43 25.56
CA MET A 160 -1.90 -11.33 24.28
C MET A 160 -0.91 -11.62 23.16
N THR A 161 -1.40 -12.22 22.10
CA THR A 161 -0.70 -12.27 20.80
C THR A 161 -0.84 -10.93 20.08
N THR A 162 0.02 -10.65 19.09
CA THR A 162 -0.05 -9.40 18.33
C THR A 162 -1.40 -9.14 17.65
N PRO A 163 -2.11 -10.14 17.08
CA PRO A 163 -3.44 -9.90 16.51
C PRO A 163 -4.54 -9.68 17.55
N GLU A 164 -4.35 -10.12 18.79
CA GLU A 164 -5.31 -9.88 19.87
C GLU A 164 -5.17 -8.48 20.46
N PHE A 165 -3.95 -7.93 20.46
CA PHE A 165 -3.61 -6.61 21.03
C PHE A 165 -4.08 -5.48 20.12
#